data_AF-D5UER4-F1
#
_entry.id   AF-D5UER4-F1
#
_cell.length_a   1.000
_cell.length_b   1.000
_cell.length_c   1.000
_cell.angle_alpha   90.00
_cell.angle_beta   90.00
_cell.angle_gamma   90.00
#
_symmetry.space_group_name_H-M   'P 1'
#
loop_
_entity.id
_entity.type
_entity.pdbx_description
1 polymer ?
#
loop_
_entity_poly.entity_id
_entity_poly.type
_entity_poly.pdbx_seq_one_letter_code
_entity_poly.pdbx_strand_id
1 'polypeptide(L)'
;MPEIRLRRARPRGDRGTSLVELLVSMTLFATAMALIMGAAIEVLHVTKDAEGAAASVQNTRQALAMIDRQVRSGNVLFSPADEALHVSTCQDLGALQGSCMRIFTQSNGSEKCVQWQVAPSATGGTHELRMRSWSPTWQTTGGVSDWAVVARGLREPTSTSAPFVLDVGPAGIYGERLLRVHLVAINEASGKDVSLDASISGRNTTYGYTGSECLPVPAA
;
A
#
# COMPACT_ATOMS: atom_id res chain seq x y z
N MET A 1 51.33 -25.06 74.86
CA MET A 1 50.86 -25.17 73.45
C MET A 1 49.48 -25.81 73.49
N PRO A 2 48.38 -25.09 73.21
CA PRO A 2 47.04 -25.66 73.20
C PRO A 2 46.64 -26.10 71.79
N GLU A 3 45.97 -27.25 71.72
CA GLU A 3 45.59 -27.95 70.49
C GLU A 3 44.55 -27.21 69.65
N ILE A 4 44.79 -27.21 68.34
CA ILE A 4 43.85 -26.78 67.30
C ILE A 4 42.73 -27.82 67.21
N ARG A 5 41.54 -27.49 67.74
CA ARG A 5 40.31 -28.25 67.48
C ARG A 5 39.83 -27.99 66.05
N LEU A 6 40.21 -28.87 65.12
CA LEU A 6 39.60 -28.95 63.80
C LEU A 6 38.11 -29.33 63.95
N ARG A 7 37.23 -28.34 63.82
CA ARG A 7 35.79 -28.53 63.65
C ARG A 7 35.56 -29.29 62.34
N ARG A 8 35.32 -30.59 62.45
CA ARG A 8 34.89 -31.46 61.36
C ARG A 8 33.52 -30.95 60.86
N ALA A 9 33.51 -30.33 59.68
CA ALA A 9 32.28 -29.99 58.99
C ALA A 9 31.48 -31.28 58.73
N ARG A 10 30.26 -31.32 59.27
CA ARG A 10 29.34 -32.43 59.11
C ARG A 10 28.94 -32.49 57.63
N PRO A 11 29.11 -33.63 56.92
CA PRO A 11 28.59 -33.75 55.57
C PRO A 11 27.07 -33.59 55.64
N ARG A 12 26.56 -32.51 55.05
CA ARG A 12 25.13 -32.37 54.77
C ARG A 12 24.78 -33.55 53.87
N GLY A 13 23.93 -34.44 54.37
CA GLY A 13 23.58 -35.65 53.64
C GLY A 13 22.98 -35.32 52.29
N ASP A 14 23.60 -35.85 51.24
CA ASP A 14 23.01 -36.03 49.91
C ASP A 14 21.85 -37.01 50.05
N ARG A 15 20.69 -36.50 50.50
CA ARG A 15 19.43 -37.20 50.32
C ARG A 15 19.14 -37.13 48.82
N GLY A 16 19.32 -38.25 48.15
CA GLY A 16 18.99 -38.41 46.73
C GLY A 16 17.65 -37.76 46.44
N THR A 17 17.62 -36.93 45.41
CA THR A 17 16.42 -36.27 44.91
C THR A 17 15.33 -37.33 44.76
N SER A 18 14.22 -37.13 45.47
CA SER A 18 13.14 -38.11 45.40
C SER A 18 12.57 -38.10 43.99
N LEU A 19 12.17 -39.25 43.46
CA LEU A 19 11.56 -39.39 42.12
C LEU A 19 10.37 -38.42 41.93
N VAL A 20 9.68 -38.12 43.03
CA VAL A 20 8.58 -37.14 43.12
C VAL A 20 9.06 -35.71 42.87
N GLU A 21 10.22 -35.31 43.38
CA GLU A 21 10.79 -33.96 43.21
C GLU A 21 11.19 -33.69 41.75
N LEU A 22 11.69 -34.71 41.05
CA LEU A 22 12.00 -34.65 39.63
C LEU A 22 10.71 -34.53 38.78
N LEU A 23 9.66 -35.26 39.16
CA LEU A 23 8.36 -35.18 38.48
C LEU A 23 7.71 -33.79 38.68
N VAL A 24 7.74 -33.26 39.90
CA VAL A 24 7.24 -31.91 40.21
C VAL A 24 8.01 -30.85 39.43
N SER A 25 9.35 -30.90 39.42
CA SER A 25 10.16 -29.93 38.67
C SER A 25 9.91 -29.98 37.16
N MET A 26 9.73 -31.16 36.56
CA MET A 26 9.37 -31.28 35.14
C MET A 26 8.00 -30.68 34.85
N THR A 27 7.01 -30.92 35.71
CA THR A 27 5.66 -30.34 35.52
C THR A 27 5.66 -28.82 35.63
N LEU A 28 6.39 -28.26 36.62
CA LEU A 28 6.58 -26.81 36.78
C LEU A 28 7.31 -26.20 35.59
N PHE A 29 8.36 -26.87 35.10
CA PHE A 29 9.10 -26.41 33.92
C PHE A 29 8.24 -26.44 32.67
N ALA A 30 7.46 -27.50 32.45
CA ALA A 30 6.56 -27.61 31.30
C ALA A 30 5.47 -26.53 31.32
N THR A 31 4.89 -26.25 32.50
CA THR A 31 3.91 -25.16 32.64
C THR A 31 4.56 -23.79 32.43
N ALA A 32 5.74 -23.54 32.98
CA ALA A 32 6.47 -22.29 32.74
C ALA A 32 6.79 -22.10 31.24
N MET A 33 7.24 -23.15 30.55
CA MET A 33 7.52 -23.11 29.12
C MET A 33 6.26 -22.85 28.29
N ALA A 34 5.13 -23.46 28.65
CA ALA A 34 3.85 -23.23 27.99
C ALA A 34 3.39 -21.76 28.10
N LEU A 35 3.54 -21.15 29.29
CA LEU A 35 3.21 -19.74 29.50
C LEU A 35 4.11 -18.82 28.68
N ILE A 36 5.42 -19.10 28.64
CA ILE A 36 6.38 -18.31 27.85
C ILE A 36 6.08 -18.43 26.35
N MET A 37 5.82 -19.64 25.86
CA MET A 37 5.50 -19.87 24.45
C MET A 37 4.17 -19.18 24.05
N GLY A 38 3.16 -19.21 24.94
CA GLY A 38 1.90 -18.50 24.73
C GLY A 38 2.11 -17.00 24.55
N ALA A 39 2.88 -16.37 25.45
CA ALA A 39 3.23 -14.96 25.35
C ALA A 39 4.05 -14.64 24.09
N ALA A 40 4.99 -15.51 23.70
CA ALA A 40 5.78 -15.34 22.49
C ALA A 40 4.92 -15.37 21.22
N ILE A 41 3.94 -16.28 21.15
CA ILE A 41 3.00 -16.36 20.02
C ILE A 41 2.16 -15.08 19.90
N GLU A 42 1.70 -14.54 21.03
CA GLU A 42 0.94 -13.29 21.06
C GLU A 42 1.77 -12.11 20.51
N VAL A 43 3.04 -11.99 20.92
CA VAL A 43 3.97 -10.96 20.40
C VAL A 43 4.22 -11.14 18.89
N LEU A 44 4.32 -12.38 18.41
CA LEU A 44 4.51 -12.66 16.98
C LEU A 44 3.29 -12.22 16.15
N HIS A 45 2.08 -12.44 16.66
CA HIS A 45 0.85 -11.98 16.01
C HIS A 45 0.80 -10.45 15.92
N VAL A 46 1.06 -9.75 17.03
CA VAL A 46 1.10 -8.26 17.05
C VAL A 46 2.13 -7.72 16.07
N THR A 47 3.28 -8.36 15.95
CA THR A 47 4.35 -7.94 15.03
C THR A 47 3.93 -8.09 13.57
N LYS A 48 3.35 -9.24 13.21
CA LYS A 48 2.88 -9.52 11.85
C LYS A 48 1.80 -8.54 11.40
N ASP A 49 0.88 -8.24 12.32
CA ASP A 49 -0.20 -7.29 12.12
C ASP A 49 0.35 -5.87 11.91
N ALA A 50 1.31 -5.44 12.74
CA ALA A 50 1.98 -4.16 12.59
C ALA A 50 2.74 -4.03 11.25
N GLU A 51 3.41 -5.09 10.80
CA GLU A 51 4.14 -5.11 9.53
C GLU A 51 3.21 -4.99 8.31
N GLY A 52 2.09 -5.73 8.30
CA GLY A 52 1.11 -5.66 7.21
C GLY A 52 0.47 -4.28 7.06
N ALA A 53 0.10 -3.67 8.20
CA ALA A 53 -0.41 -2.32 8.26
C ALA A 53 0.60 -1.28 7.73
N ALA A 54 1.85 -1.38 8.14
CA ALA A 54 2.91 -0.47 7.72
C ALA A 54 3.18 -0.57 6.21
N ALA A 55 3.17 -1.79 5.67
CA ALA A 55 3.44 -2.03 4.25
C ALA A 55 2.39 -1.39 3.33
N SER A 56 1.08 -1.56 3.61
CA SER A 56 0.01 -1.01 2.77
C SER A 56 0.01 0.53 2.74
N VAL A 57 0.24 1.16 3.90
CA VAL A 57 0.35 2.63 3.98
C VAL A 57 1.60 3.12 3.25
N GLN A 58 2.75 2.45 3.44
CA GLN A 58 4.00 2.84 2.80
C GLN A 58 3.93 2.72 1.28
N ASN A 59 3.36 1.62 0.76
CA ASN A 59 3.14 1.42 -0.67
C ASN A 59 2.23 2.51 -1.27
N THR A 60 1.18 2.89 -0.54
CA THR A 60 0.27 3.96 -1.00
C THR A 60 0.94 5.32 -1.00
N ARG A 61 1.78 5.64 0.01
CA ARG A 61 2.59 6.87 0.04
C ARG A 61 3.60 6.91 -1.11
N GLN A 62 4.24 5.78 -1.41
CA GLN A 62 5.16 5.68 -2.54
C GLN A 62 4.42 5.88 -3.86
N ALA A 63 3.25 5.25 -4.04
CA ALA A 63 2.42 5.45 -5.22
C ALA A 63 2.06 6.92 -5.42
N LEU A 64 1.67 7.60 -4.34
CA LEU A 64 1.34 9.02 -4.39
C LEU A 64 2.56 9.89 -4.79
N ALA A 65 3.75 9.58 -4.27
CA ALA A 65 4.98 10.28 -4.68
C ALA A 65 5.30 10.06 -6.17
N MET A 66 5.02 8.87 -6.71
CA MET A 66 5.16 8.60 -8.14
C MET A 66 4.16 9.40 -8.97
N ILE A 67 2.90 9.47 -8.55
CA ILE A 67 1.87 10.30 -9.19
C ILE A 67 2.29 11.77 -9.17
N ASP A 68 2.69 12.31 -8.02
CA ASP A 68 3.13 13.72 -7.89
C ASP A 68 4.26 14.04 -8.88
N ARG A 69 5.27 13.17 -8.97
CA ARG A 69 6.35 13.35 -9.95
C ARG A 69 5.85 13.34 -11.40
N GLN A 70 4.95 12.42 -11.75
CA GLN A 70 4.42 12.30 -13.11
C GLN A 70 3.53 13.48 -13.49
N VAL A 71 2.68 13.95 -12.58
CA VAL A 71 1.81 15.11 -12.80
C VAL A 71 2.64 16.39 -12.93
N ARG A 72 3.64 16.58 -12.07
CA ARG A 72 4.54 17.75 -12.16
C ARG A 72 5.37 17.79 -13.44
N SER A 73 5.69 16.62 -14.00
CA SER A 73 6.40 16.46 -15.28
C SER A 73 5.46 16.14 -16.43
N GLY A 74 4.16 16.28 -16.22
CA GLY A 74 3.14 16.10 -17.24
C GLY A 74 3.10 17.31 -18.16
N ASN A 75 2.72 17.07 -19.41
CA ASN A 75 2.35 18.12 -20.35
C ASN A 75 0.82 18.17 -20.50
N VAL A 76 0.14 17.02 -20.40
CA VAL A 76 -1.32 16.94 -20.46
C VAL A 76 -1.83 15.98 -19.40
N LEU A 77 -2.82 16.43 -18.62
CA LEU A 77 -3.60 15.56 -17.73
C LEU A 77 -5.00 15.39 -18.30
N PHE A 78 -5.40 14.13 -18.50
CA PHE A 78 -6.74 13.80 -18.97
C PHE A 78 -7.69 13.77 -17.77
N SER A 79 -8.84 14.45 -17.89
CA SER A 79 -9.84 14.54 -16.81
C SER A 79 -10.39 13.15 -16.49
N PRO A 80 -10.17 12.63 -15.27
CA PRO A 80 -10.71 11.34 -14.85
C PRO A 80 -12.25 11.25 -14.91
N ALA A 81 -12.94 12.40 -14.83
CA ALA A 81 -14.40 12.49 -14.84
C ALA A 81 -15.00 12.58 -16.25
N ASP A 82 -14.23 13.12 -17.20
CA ASP A 82 -14.66 13.31 -18.60
C ASP A 82 -14.05 12.28 -19.54
N GLU A 83 -13.22 11.35 -19.05
CA GLU A 83 -12.84 10.17 -19.82
C GLU A 83 -14.12 9.43 -20.22
N ALA A 84 -14.49 9.58 -21.50
CA ALA A 84 -15.70 8.99 -22.03
C ALA A 84 -15.78 7.52 -21.59
N LEU A 85 -17.00 7.11 -21.21
CA LEU A 85 -17.45 5.82 -20.65
C LEU A 85 -16.99 4.53 -21.38
N HIS A 86 -16.01 4.62 -22.30
CA HIS A 86 -15.45 3.57 -23.11
C HIS A 86 -13.98 3.82 -23.52
N VAL A 87 -13.12 4.37 -22.66
CA VAL A 87 -11.73 3.87 -22.73
C VAL A 87 -11.79 2.47 -22.15
N SER A 88 -11.95 1.47 -23.03
CA SER A 88 -12.14 0.02 -22.81
C SER A 88 -11.18 -0.67 -21.83
N THR A 89 -10.31 0.10 -21.18
CA THR A 89 -9.25 -0.35 -20.28
C THR A 89 -9.40 0.10 -18.84
N CYS A 90 -10.22 1.12 -18.59
CA CYS A 90 -10.56 1.47 -17.22
C CYS A 90 -11.61 0.49 -16.73
N GLN A 91 -11.36 -0.12 -15.57
CA GLN A 91 -12.36 -0.97 -14.94
C GLN A 91 -13.58 -0.12 -14.56
N ASP A 92 -14.74 -0.50 -15.10
CA ASP A 92 -16.02 0.06 -14.69
C ASP A 92 -16.36 -0.52 -13.31
N LEU A 93 -16.20 0.31 -12.29
CA LEU A 93 -16.56 0.00 -10.92
C LEU A 93 -18.01 0.44 -10.60
N GLY A 94 -18.86 0.62 -11.61
CA GLY A 94 -20.32 0.78 -11.44
C GLY A 94 -20.78 2.23 -11.27
N ALA A 95 -20.49 3.10 -12.26
CA ALA A 95 -20.80 4.55 -12.30
C ALA A 95 -19.76 5.49 -11.67
N LEU A 96 -18.54 5.01 -11.43
CA LEU A 96 -17.45 5.80 -10.87
C LEU A 96 -16.71 6.61 -11.95
N GLN A 97 -17.12 7.86 -12.14
CA GLN A 97 -16.26 8.88 -12.74
C GLN A 97 -15.00 9.02 -11.87
N GLY A 98 -13.82 8.92 -12.48
CA GLY A 98 -12.54 9.08 -11.78
C GLY A 98 -11.90 7.81 -11.19
N SER A 99 -12.32 6.60 -11.59
CA SER A 99 -11.64 5.34 -11.21
C SER A 99 -10.26 5.16 -11.89
N CYS A 100 -10.03 5.88 -12.98
CA CYS A 100 -8.78 5.88 -13.72
C CYS A 100 -8.37 7.29 -14.13
N MET A 101 -7.09 7.45 -14.44
CA MET A 101 -6.51 8.72 -14.87
C MET A 101 -5.38 8.45 -15.86
N ARG A 102 -5.28 9.28 -16.90
CA ARG A 102 -4.14 9.30 -17.81
C ARG A 102 -3.34 10.59 -17.71
N ILE A 103 -2.03 10.42 -17.85
CA ILE A 103 -1.05 11.50 -17.82
C ILE A 103 -0.15 11.33 -19.03
N PHE A 104 -0.06 12.36 -19.87
CA PHE A 104 1.01 12.47 -20.86
C PHE A 104 2.21 13.19 -20.23
N THR A 105 3.35 12.52 -20.14
CA THR A 105 4.55 13.04 -19.49
C THR A 105 5.79 12.88 -20.38
N GLN A 106 6.68 13.86 -20.33
CA GLN A 106 7.98 13.85 -21.00
C GLN A 106 9.13 13.66 -20.00
N SER A 107 8.92 12.80 -19.01
CA SER A 107 9.91 12.56 -17.96
C SER A 107 11.21 12.01 -18.56
N ASN A 108 12.33 12.68 -18.26
CA ASN A 108 13.68 12.36 -18.75
C ASN A 108 13.86 12.45 -20.27
N GLY A 109 13.09 13.32 -20.95
CA GLY A 109 13.24 13.56 -22.39
C GLY A 109 12.62 12.48 -23.29
N SER A 110 11.92 11.49 -22.70
CA SER A 110 11.12 10.51 -23.44
C SER A 110 9.65 10.80 -23.22
N GLU A 111 8.90 10.94 -24.32
CA GLU A 111 7.45 11.07 -24.29
C GLU A 111 6.83 9.72 -23.95
N LYS A 112 5.95 9.70 -22.94
CA LYS A 112 5.22 8.51 -22.55
C LYS A 112 3.86 8.86 -21.99
N CYS A 113 2.91 7.98 -22.26
CA CYS A 113 1.60 7.99 -21.65
C CYS A 113 1.63 7.06 -20.45
N VAL A 114 1.10 7.52 -19.32
CA VAL A 114 0.94 6.72 -18.11
C VAL A 114 -0.54 6.68 -17.77
N GLN A 115 -1.02 5.52 -17.39
CA GLN A 115 -2.38 5.32 -16.90
C GLN A 115 -2.34 4.72 -15.52
N TRP A 116 -3.12 5.32 -14.64
CA TRP A 116 -3.42 4.84 -13.31
C TRP A 116 -4.86 4.37 -13.27
N GLN A 117 -5.10 3.28 -12.57
CA GLN A 117 -6.44 2.82 -12.30
C GLN A 117 -6.54 2.14 -10.94
N VAL A 118 -7.72 2.25 -10.34
CA VAL A 118 -8.11 1.39 -9.23
C VAL A 118 -8.85 0.19 -9.81
N ALA A 119 -8.41 -1.01 -9.48
CA ALA A 119 -8.98 -2.27 -9.96
C ALA A 119 -9.24 -3.22 -8.79
N PRO A 120 -10.21 -4.14 -8.89
CA PRO A 120 -10.42 -5.15 -7.87
C PRO A 120 -9.19 -6.05 -7.76
N SER A 121 -8.85 -6.41 -6.52
CA SER A 121 -7.78 -7.36 -6.23
C SER A 121 -8.17 -8.76 -6.70
N ALA A 122 -7.20 -9.50 -7.23
CA ALA A 122 -7.37 -10.91 -7.59
C ALA A 122 -7.69 -11.80 -6.38
N THR A 123 -7.30 -11.39 -5.17
CA THR A 123 -7.55 -12.13 -3.91
C THR A 123 -8.91 -11.83 -3.28
N GLY A 124 -9.71 -10.95 -3.90
CA GLY A 124 -11.07 -10.62 -3.47
C GLY A 124 -11.15 -9.67 -2.26
N GLY A 125 -12.25 -8.93 -2.16
CA GLY A 125 -12.60 -8.10 -0.99
C GLY A 125 -11.86 -6.75 -0.86
N THR A 126 -10.81 -6.51 -1.65
CA THR A 126 -10.05 -5.26 -1.65
C THR A 126 -9.75 -4.79 -3.07
N HIS A 127 -9.30 -3.55 -3.19
CA HIS A 127 -8.88 -2.94 -4.45
C HIS A 127 -7.37 -2.72 -4.47
N GLU A 128 -6.84 -2.56 -5.67
CA GLU A 128 -5.43 -2.35 -5.95
C GLU A 128 -5.27 -1.15 -6.87
N LEU A 129 -4.24 -0.35 -6.60
CA LEU A 129 -3.82 0.71 -7.50
C LEU A 129 -2.82 0.12 -8.50
N ARG A 130 -3.16 0.19 -9.77
CA ARG A 130 -2.34 -0.29 -10.88
C ARG A 130 -1.88 0.87 -11.74
N MET A 131 -0.66 0.74 -12.26
CA MET A 131 -0.08 1.66 -13.22
C MET A 131 0.32 0.87 -14.47
N ARG A 132 0.12 1.46 -15.64
CA ARG A 132 0.78 1.05 -16.87
C ARG A 132 1.29 2.26 -17.63
N SER A 133 2.18 2.04 -18.57
CA SER A 133 2.73 3.09 -19.43
C SER A 133 2.97 2.60 -20.85
N TRP A 134 2.91 3.50 -21.82
CA TRP A 134 3.20 3.19 -23.21
C TRP A 134 3.78 4.40 -23.94
N SER A 135 4.50 4.13 -25.03
CA SER A 135 4.92 5.19 -25.97
C SER A 135 3.72 5.70 -26.77
N PRO A 136 3.62 6.99 -27.12
CA PRO A 136 2.62 7.48 -28.08
C PRO A 136 2.59 6.68 -29.39
N THR A 137 3.75 6.16 -29.81
CA THR A 137 3.93 5.35 -31.03
C THR A 137 3.81 3.84 -30.78
N TRP A 138 3.15 3.41 -29.70
CA TRP A 138 3.07 1.99 -29.32
C TRP A 138 2.45 1.09 -30.41
N GLN A 139 1.56 1.63 -31.25
CA GLN A 139 0.93 0.84 -32.31
C GLN A 139 1.93 0.32 -33.35
N THR A 140 3.05 1.04 -33.56
CA THR A 140 4.10 0.66 -34.49
C THR A 140 5.31 0.04 -33.80
N THR A 141 5.56 0.41 -32.54
CA THR A 141 6.73 -0.02 -31.77
C THR A 141 6.46 -1.19 -30.81
N GLY A 142 5.19 -1.50 -30.52
CA GLY A 142 4.80 -2.51 -29.53
C GLY A 142 5.11 -2.14 -28.07
N GLY A 143 5.54 -0.90 -27.79
CA GLY A 143 6.03 -0.46 -26.48
C GLY A 143 4.92 -0.16 -25.46
N VAL A 144 4.16 -1.18 -25.05
CA VAL A 144 3.17 -1.11 -23.97
C VAL A 144 3.67 -1.92 -22.78
N SER A 145 3.69 -1.33 -21.59
CA SER A 145 4.01 -2.05 -20.37
C SER A 145 2.79 -2.81 -19.85
N ASP A 146 3.04 -3.95 -19.23
CA ASP A 146 2.02 -4.64 -18.43
C ASP A 146 1.54 -3.77 -17.26
N TRP A 147 0.38 -4.13 -16.71
CA TRP A 147 -0.13 -3.52 -15.49
C TRP A 147 0.73 -3.90 -14.29
N ALA A 148 1.38 -2.90 -13.68
CA ALA A 148 2.10 -3.04 -12.43
C ALA A 148 1.21 -2.67 -11.24
N VAL A 149 1.14 -3.53 -10.23
CA VAL A 149 0.46 -3.22 -8.96
C VAL A 149 1.38 -2.36 -8.10
N VAL A 150 0.94 -1.15 -7.77
CA VAL A 150 1.73 -0.18 -6.99
C VAL A 150 1.28 -0.14 -5.53
N ALA A 151 -0.02 -0.30 -5.27
CA ALA A 151 -0.57 -0.42 -3.92
C ALA A 151 -1.70 -1.45 -3.87
N ARG A 152 -1.87 -2.09 -2.72
CA ARG A 152 -2.91 -3.11 -2.44
C ARG A 152 -3.66 -2.76 -1.16
N GLY A 153 -4.79 -3.42 -0.95
CA GLY A 153 -5.58 -3.22 0.27
C GLY A 153 -6.33 -1.90 0.27
N LEU A 154 -6.73 -1.39 -0.89
CA LEU A 154 -7.55 -0.19 -1.00
C LEU A 154 -9.01 -0.55 -0.75
N ARG A 155 -9.72 0.37 -0.08
CA ARG A 155 -11.18 0.32 0.04
C ARG A 155 -11.81 0.59 -1.32
N GLU A 156 -13.00 0.02 -1.52
CA GLU A 156 -13.81 0.28 -2.70
C GLU A 156 -14.10 1.78 -2.82
N PRO A 157 -13.78 2.41 -3.96
CA PRO A 157 -14.12 3.80 -4.18
C PRO A 157 -15.65 3.97 -4.19
N THR A 158 -16.14 5.12 -3.73
CA THR A 158 -17.56 5.47 -3.82
C THR A 158 -17.75 6.68 -4.73
N SER A 159 -18.98 6.92 -5.20
CA SER A 159 -19.27 8.08 -6.05
C SER A 159 -19.00 9.43 -5.38
N THR A 160 -18.98 9.46 -4.04
CA THR A 160 -18.62 10.64 -3.24
C THR A 160 -17.13 10.68 -2.85
N SER A 161 -16.39 9.60 -3.11
CA SER A 161 -14.98 9.38 -2.77
C SER A 161 -14.25 8.79 -4.00
N ALA A 162 -14.36 9.51 -5.13
CA ALA A 162 -13.62 9.13 -6.34
C ALA A 162 -12.12 9.29 -6.11
N PRO A 163 -11.28 8.33 -6.56
CA PRO A 163 -9.87 8.32 -6.19
C PRO A 163 -9.07 9.40 -6.91
N PHE A 164 -9.50 9.80 -8.11
CA PHE A 164 -8.91 10.88 -8.88
C PHE A 164 -9.99 11.90 -9.23
N VAL A 165 -9.80 13.14 -8.79
CA VAL A 165 -10.71 14.25 -9.07
C VAL A 165 -9.91 15.46 -9.50
N LEU A 166 -10.31 16.08 -10.61
CA LEU A 166 -9.75 17.36 -11.00
C LEU A 166 -10.43 18.48 -10.21
N ASP A 167 -9.64 19.26 -9.47
CA ASP A 167 -10.14 20.41 -8.72
C ASP A 167 -10.08 21.66 -9.61
N VAL A 168 -11.26 22.12 -10.01
CA VAL A 168 -11.44 23.32 -10.85
C VAL A 168 -11.60 24.59 -10.03
N GLY A 169 -11.65 24.49 -8.68
CA GLY A 169 -11.86 25.60 -7.78
C GLY A 169 -13.22 26.31 -7.95
N PRO A 170 -13.57 27.26 -7.06
CA PRO A 170 -14.76 28.08 -7.21
C PRO A 170 -14.65 28.94 -8.47
N ALA A 171 -15.67 28.88 -9.33
CA ALA A 171 -15.78 29.66 -10.58
C ALA A 171 -14.70 29.38 -11.65
N GLY A 172 -13.98 28.25 -11.61
CA GLY A 172 -13.01 27.88 -12.65
C GLY A 172 -11.76 28.77 -12.70
N ILE A 173 -11.57 29.64 -11.69
CA ILE A 173 -10.53 30.68 -11.69
C ILE A 173 -9.12 30.10 -11.55
N TYR A 174 -8.98 28.95 -10.87
CA TYR A 174 -7.72 28.20 -10.80
C TYR A 174 -7.50 27.26 -11.98
N GLY A 175 -8.45 27.22 -12.93
CA GLY A 175 -8.35 26.60 -14.24
C GLY A 175 -7.78 25.20 -14.19
N GLU A 176 -8.56 24.20 -13.80
CA GLU A 176 -8.23 22.77 -13.93
C GLU A 176 -6.84 22.33 -13.39
N ARG A 177 -6.11 23.17 -12.65
CA ARG A 177 -4.67 22.99 -12.43
C ARG A 177 -4.27 22.03 -11.32
N LEU A 178 -5.23 21.62 -10.52
CA LEU A 178 -5.04 20.82 -9.32
C LEU A 178 -5.68 19.45 -9.52
N LEU A 179 -4.88 18.41 -9.38
CA LEU A 179 -5.34 17.04 -9.24
C LEU A 179 -5.47 16.73 -7.75
N ARG A 180 -6.68 16.38 -7.32
CA ARG A 180 -6.92 15.80 -6.01
C ARG A 180 -6.90 14.28 -6.13
N VAL A 181 -6.04 13.66 -5.34
CA VAL A 181 -5.94 12.21 -5.19
C VAL A 181 -6.41 11.85 -3.80
N HIS A 182 -7.40 10.98 -3.72
CA HIS A 182 -7.98 10.51 -2.47
C HIS A 182 -7.95 8.98 -2.45
N LEU A 183 -7.07 8.38 -1.65
CA LEU A 183 -6.95 6.93 -1.56
C LEU A 183 -7.21 6.50 -0.12
N VAL A 184 -8.11 5.55 0.04
CA VAL A 184 -8.41 4.97 1.35
C VAL A 184 -7.83 3.56 1.40
N ALA A 185 -6.79 3.36 2.21
CA ALA A 185 -6.20 2.05 2.45
C ALA A 185 -6.80 1.42 3.71
N ILE A 186 -7.08 0.13 3.67
CA ILE A 186 -7.55 -0.64 4.81
C ILE A 186 -6.33 -1.15 5.56
N ASN A 187 -6.25 -0.84 6.85
CA ASN A 187 -5.28 -1.45 7.73
C ASN A 187 -5.80 -2.82 8.17
N GLU A 188 -5.26 -3.90 7.58
CA GLU A 188 -5.72 -5.28 7.85
C GLU A 188 -5.60 -5.67 9.32
N ALA A 189 -4.64 -5.13 10.06
CA ALA A 189 -4.43 -5.41 11.47
C ALA A 189 -5.45 -4.77 12.42
N SER A 190 -5.87 -3.55 12.13
CA SER A 190 -6.80 -2.80 13.00
C SER A 190 -8.20 -2.70 12.44
N GLY A 191 -8.42 -3.12 11.19
CA GLY A 191 -9.66 -2.91 10.43
C GLY A 191 -9.99 -1.43 10.20
N LYS A 192 -9.07 -0.51 10.50
CA LYS A 192 -9.30 0.93 10.38
C LYS A 192 -8.90 1.42 8.99
N ASP A 193 -9.67 2.38 8.50
CA ASP A 193 -9.37 3.06 7.25
C ASP A 193 -8.30 4.14 7.46
N VAL A 194 -7.34 4.19 6.56
CA VAL A 194 -6.33 5.24 6.47
C VAL A 194 -6.58 6.03 5.19
N SER A 195 -7.07 7.26 5.33
CA SER A 195 -7.24 8.18 4.20
C SER A 195 -5.90 8.84 3.86
N LEU A 196 -5.55 8.83 2.59
CA LEU A 196 -4.45 9.60 2.02
C LEU A 196 -5.02 10.60 1.03
N ASP A 197 -4.96 11.86 1.43
CA ASP A 197 -5.40 13.00 0.65
C ASP A 197 -4.19 13.77 0.13
N ALA A 198 -4.18 14.03 -1.17
CA ALA A 198 -3.15 14.83 -1.81
C ALA A 198 -3.75 15.77 -2.84
N SER A 199 -3.20 16.98 -2.89
CA SER A 199 -3.51 17.95 -3.94
C SER A 199 -2.22 18.29 -4.67
N ILE A 200 -2.18 17.96 -5.96
CA ILE A 200 -0.99 18.03 -6.80
C ILE A 200 -1.25 19.03 -7.90
N SER A 201 -0.38 20.04 -8.02
CA SER A 201 -0.43 21.01 -9.12
C SER A 201 0.58 20.68 -10.21
N GLY A 202 0.12 20.70 -11.46
CA GLY A 202 0.96 20.54 -12.63
C GLY A 202 1.60 21.87 -13.03
N ARG A 203 2.93 21.87 -13.26
CA ARG A 203 3.72 23.11 -13.48
C ARG A 203 3.56 23.66 -14.90
N ASN A 204 3.35 22.78 -15.88
CA ASN A 204 3.28 23.13 -17.30
C ASN A 204 2.27 22.23 -18.05
N THR A 205 1.26 21.77 -17.31
CA THR A 205 0.23 20.88 -17.83
C THR A 205 -0.93 21.71 -18.38
N THR A 206 -1.29 21.49 -19.63
CA THR A 206 -2.63 21.83 -20.11
C THR A 206 -3.57 20.76 -19.59
N TYR A 207 -4.64 21.18 -18.93
CA TYR A 207 -5.68 20.27 -18.48
C TYR A 207 -6.85 20.34 -19.48
N GLY A 208 -7.50 19.20 -19.70
CA GLY A 208 -8.55 19.05 -20.72
C GLY A 208 -8.13 18.21 -21.94
N TYR A 209 -9.07 17.98 -22.85
CA TYR A 209 -8.95 17.10 -24.03
C TYR A 209 -8.11 17.68 -25.20
N THR A 210 -7.06 18.46 -24.94
CA THR A 210 -6.33 19.17 -26.02
C THR A 210 -5.31 18.30 -26.76
N GLY A 211 -5.40 16.98 -26.64
CA GLY A 211 -4.30 16.10 -27.02
C GLY A 211 -4.69 14.70 -27.48
N SER A 212 -4.28 14.35 -28.70
CA SER A 212 -4.38 12.99 -29.25
C SER A 212 -3.17 12.11 -28.91
N GLU A 213 -2.21 12.62 -28.13
CA GLU A 213 -0.88 12.03 -27.93
C GLU A 213 -0.94 10.71 -27.14
N CYS A 214 -2.01 10.48 -26.39
CA CYS A 214 -2.28 9.22 -25.70
C CYS A 214 -3.45 8.44 -26.30
N LEU A 215 -3.81 8.72 -27.55
CA LEU A 215 -4.80 7.99 -28.33
C LEU A 215 -4.12 7.33 -29.54
N PRO A 216 -4.52 6.10 -29.93
CA PRO A 216 -5.46 5.24 -29.21
C PRO A 216 -4.85 4.63 -27.96
N VAL A 217 -5.70 4.31 -26.98
CA VAL A 217 -5.29 3.66 -25.74
C VAL A 217 -5.07 2.17 -26.00
N PRO A 218 -3.96 1.56 -25.55
CA PRO A 218 -3.77 0.11 -25.63
C PRO A 218 -4.90 -0.64 -24.94
N ALA A 219 -5.35 -1.77 -25.50
CA ALA A 219 -6.35 -2.63 -24.86
C ALA A 219 -5.89 -3.13 -23.47
N ALA A 220 -6.84 -3.51 -22.61
CA ALA A 220 -6.56 -3.97 -21.24
C ALA A 220 -6.07 -5.41 -21.19
#